data_AF-A0A2D4S5E5-F1
#
_entry.id   AF-A0A2D4S5E5-F1
#
_cell.length_a   1.000
_cell.length_b   1.000
_cell.length_c   1.000
_cell.angle_alpha   90.00
_cell.angle_beta   90.00
_cell.angle_gamma   90.00
#
_symmetry.space_group_name_H-M   'P 1'
#
loop_
_entity.id
_entity.type
_entity.pdbx_description
1 polymer ?
#
loop_
_entity_poly.entity_id
_entity_poly.type
_entity_poly.pdbx_seq_one_letter_code
_entity_poly.pdbx_strand_id
1 'polypeptide(L)'
;MNIQSLISKLKQAKKRRVIFDYHRSPKNGVDISTEDWIWIAPFLYGLFKELKSMKYTITITWWGEIFVIYKGADTAFELTLNYQSSVPYTYEFTQRVRDKTHVIHTISTRQTALSLGLKAYRTGTKWFYIPLGESTATPASAACKINEVMQSRLKEYSFAGWSVKPDIATSDDIAAVIHYGAALFGLGSRFDYISKKLLELIIYQDIELTNNAVHIKRSLYLSGYEFYLDIKHLSFIKKYLPPQ
;
A
#
# COMPACT_ATOMS: atom_id res chain seq x y z
N MET A 1 -4.89 -19.86 -4.21
CA MET A 1 -5.11 -19.47 -2.79
C MET A 1 -6.60 -19.46 -2.47
N ASN A 2 -7.05 -20.08 -1.37
CA ASN A 2 -8.46 -20.00 -0.90
C ASN A 2 -8.81 -18.54 -0.50
N ILE A 3 -10.06 -18.12 -0.67
CA ILE A 3 -10.58 -16.79 -0.28
C ILE A 3 -10.37 -16.52 1.21
N GLN A 4 -10.55 -17.51 2.08
CA GLN A 4 -10.30 -17.34 3.52
C GLN A 4 -8.83 -16.95 3.80
N SER A 5 -7.89 -17.53 3.04
CA SER A 5 -6.47 -17.18 3.13
C SER A 5 -6.19 -15.76 2.62
N LEU A 6 -6.87 -15.30 1.56
CA LEU A 6 -6.81 -13.91 1.08
C LEU A 6 -7.24 -12.92 2.18
N ILE A 7 -8.38 -13.16 2.83
CA ILE A 7 -8.88 -12.31 3.92
C ILE A 7 -7.94 -12.32 5.13
N SER A 8 -7.39 -13.49 5.48
CA SER A 8 -6.40 -13.62 6.55
C SER A 8 -5.12 -12.82 6.24
N LYS A 9 -4.62 -12.87 5.00
CA LYS A 9 -3.48 -12.05 4.57
C LYS A 9 -3.75 -10.56 4.73
N LEU A 10 -4.93 -10.07 4.35
CA LEU A 10 -5.30 -8.66 4.54
C LEU A 10 -5.34 -8.27 6.02
N LYS A 11 -5.91 -9.12 6.87
CA LYS A 11 -5.95 -8.89 8.32
C LYS A 11 -4.55 -8.82 8.93
N GLN A 12 -3.62 -9.67 8.46
CA GLN A 12 -2.23 -9.62 8.89
C GLN A 12 -1.52 -8.37 8.36
N ALA A 13 -1.72 -8.03 7.09
CA ALA A 13 -1.15 -6.85 6.47
C ALA A 13 -1.56 -5.57 7.21
N LYS A 14 -2.84 -5.44 7.60
CA LYS A 14 -3.34 -4.31 8.41
C LYS A 14 -2.49 -4.05 9.67
N LYS A 15 -2.01 -5.11 10.33
CA LYS A 15 -1.14 -4.98 11.52
C LYS A 15 0.27 -4.49 11.18
N ARG A 16 0.76 -4.78 9.98
CA ARG A 16 2.09 -4.38 9.48
C ARG A 16 2.10 -2.96 8.91
N ARG A 17 0.95 -2.47 8.43
CA ARG A 17 0.76 -1.12 7.86
C ARG A 17 1.03 0.03 8.84
N VAL A 18 1.26 -0.25 10.14
CA VAL A 18 1.73 0.75 11.11
C VAL A 18 3.03 1.45 10.69
N ILE A 19 3.84 0.80 9.85
CA ILE A 19 5.09 1.41 9.35
C ILE A 19 4.86 2.41 8.21
N PHE A 20 3.64 2.51 7.66
CA PHE A 20 3.40 3.29 6.43
C PHE A 20 3.46 4.79 6.63
N ASP A 21 3.21 5.27 7.84
CA ASP A 21 3.46 6.66 8.22
C ASP A 21 4.93 7.07 8.03
N TYR A 22 5.83 6.09 7.93
CA TYR A 22 7.27 6.26 7.73
C TYR A 22 7.73 5.91 6.31
N HIS A 23 6.81 5.53 5.41
CA HIS A 23 7.14 5.18 4.04
C HIS A 23 7.05 6.41 3.14
N ARG A 24 8.05 6.62 2.26
CA ARG A 24 8.06 7.72 1.28
C ARG A 24 6.95 7.64 0.22
N SER A 25 6.37 6.47 0.03
CA SER A 25 5.38 6.17 -1.00
C SER A 25 4.33 5.24 -0.39
N PRO A 26 3.12 5.74 -0.08
CA PRO A 26 2.11 4.91 0.54
C PRO A 26 1.72 3.76 -0.40
N LYS A 27 1.64 2.54 0.15
CA LYS A 27 1.11 1.37 -0.56
C LYS A 27 -0.41 1.37 -0.41
N ASN A 28 -1.17 1.18 -1.49
CA ASN A 28 -2.61 1.11 -1.38
C ASN A 28 -3.05 -0.24 -0.78
N GLY A 29 -4.36 -0.42 -0.63
CA GLY A 29 -4.93 -1.62 -0.05
C GLY A 29 -6.24 -1.29 0.64
N VAL A 30 -6.46 -1.90 1.81
CA VAL A 30 -7.66 -1.70 2.62
C VAL A 30 -7.32 -0.81 3.81
N ASP A 31 -7.65 0.47 3.70
CA ASP A 31 -7.36 1.51 4.69
C ASP A 31 -8.66 2.00 5.34
N ILE A 32 -9.11 1.23 6.32
CA ILE A 32 -10.33 1.46 7.10
C ILE A 32 -10.10 1.21 8.58
N SER A 33 -10.99 1.74 9.41
CA SER A 33 -10.97 1.55 10.86
C SER A 33 -11.14 0.07 11.24
N THR A 34 -10.89 -0.28 12.51
CA THR A 34 -11.03 -1.67 12.98
C THR A 34 -12.49 -2.05 13.17
N GLU A 35 -13.30 -1.06 13.50
CA GLU A 35 -14.74 -1.11 13.60
C GLU A 35 -15.34 -1.49 12.24
N ASP A 36 -14.90 -0.83 11.16
CA ASP A 36 -15.43 -1.06 9.82
C ASP A 36 -15.02 -2.41 9.22
N TRP A 37 -13.94 -3.00 9.72
CA TRP A 37 -13.46 -4.29 9.24
C TRP A 37 -14.51 -5.40 9.39
N ILE A 38 -15.39 -5.29 10.40
CA ILE A 38 -16.43 -6.29 10.70
C ILE A 38 -17.36 -6.49 9.50
N TRP A 39 -17.77 -5.43 8.82
CA TRP A 39 -18.64 -5.52 7.64
C TRP A 39 -17.87 -5.54 6.32
N ILE A 40 -16.66 -4.99 6.26
CA ILE A 40 -15.85 -5.03 5.05
C ILE A 40 -15.22 -6.39 4.77
N ALA A 41 -14.84 -7.16 5.78
CA ALA A 41 -14.30 -8.49 5.54
C ALA A 41 -15.30 -9.43 4.84
N PRO A 42 -16.58 -9.52 5.25
CA PRO A 42 -17.62 -10.23 4.49
C PRO A 42 -17.82 -9.69 3.07
N PHE A 43 -17.82 -8.35 2.89
CA PHE A 43 -17.93 -7.74 1.56
C PHE A 43 -16.79 -8.17 0.64
N LEU A 44 -15.53 -8.05 1.10
CA LEU A 44 -14.35 -8.48 0.34
C LEU A 44 -14.36 -9.98 0.06
N TYR A 45 -14.83 -10.80 1.00
CA TYR A 45 -14.98 -12.23 0.79
C TYR A 45 -15.93 -12.53 -0.37
N GLY A 46 -17.11 -11.90 -0.37
CA GLY A 46 -18.07 -12.00 -1.47
C GLY A 46 -17.46 -11.50 -2.78
N LEU A 47 -16.77 -10.37 -2.75
CA LEU A 47 -16.19 -9.75 -3.94
C LEU A 47 -15.16 -10.66 -4.59
N PHE A 48 -14.28 -11.25 -3.77
CA PHE A 48 -13.26 -12.18 -4.23
C PHE A 48 -13.86 -13.48 -4.76
N LYS A 49 -15.02 -13.91 -4.23
CA LYS A 49 -15.76 -15.07 -4.75
C LYS A 49 -16.28 -14.79 -6.17
N GLU A 50 -16.92 -13.64 -6.36
CA GLU A 50 -17.46 -13.22 -7.65
C GLU A 50 -16.35 -12.97 -8.69
N LEU A 51 -15.27 -12.30 -8.31
CA LEU A 51 -14.14 -12.10 -9.22
C LEU A 51 -13.50 -13.44 -9.64
N LYS A 52 -13.37 -14.40 -8.72
CA LYS A 52 -12.88 -15.73 -9.08
C LYS A 52 -13.81 -16.49 -10.01
N SER A 53 -15.13 -16.41 -9.82
CA SER A 53 -16.11 -17.02 -10.74
C SER A 53 -16.00 -16.43 -12.14
N MET A 54 -15.66 -15.13 -12.24
CA MET A 54 -15.37 -14.41 -13.48
C MET A 54 -13.95 -14.64 -14.05
N LYS A 55 -13.23 -15.67 -13.58
CA LYS A 55 -11.87 -16.06 -14.04
C LYS A 55 -10.75 -15.06 -13.67
N TYR A 56 -10.93 -14.24 -12.64
CA TYR A 56 -9.85 -13.41 -12.12
C TYR A 56 -8.98 -14.18 -11.12
N THR A 57 -7.66 -13.99 -11.22
CA THR A 57 -6.70 -14.33 -10.18
C THR A 57 -6.53 -13.15 -9.25
N ILE A 58 -6.42 -13.41 -7.95
CA ILE A 58 -6.26 -12.39 -6.91
C ILE A 58 -4.95 -12.65 -6.18
N THR A 59 -4.09 -11.63 -6.17
CA THR A 59 -2.80 -11.62 -5.49
C THR A 59 -2.83 -10.53 -4.43
N ILE A 60 -2.35 -10.85 -3.22
CA ILE A 60 -2.25 -9.89 -2.13
C ILE A 60 -0.80 -9.85 -1.67
N THR A 61 -0.22 -8.67 -1.65
CA THR A 61 1.18 -8.46 -1.25
C THR A 61 1.34 -8.58 0.27
N TRP A 62 2.57 -8.71 0.75
CA TRP A 62 2.91 -8.66 2.17
C TRP A 62 2.30 -7.43 2.87
N TRP A 63 2.27 -6.32 2.13
CA TRP A 63 1.78 -5.00 2.51
C TRP A 63 0.26 -4.83 2.42
N GLY A 64 -0.44 -5.80 1.81
CA GLY A 64 -1.90 -5.79 1.70
C GLY A 64 -2.44 -5.06 0.49
N GLU A 65 -1.59 -4.73 -0.49
CA GLU A 65 -2.07 -4.29 -1.81
C GLU A 65 -2.78 -5.46 -2.47
N ILE A 66 -3.94 -5.18 -3.08
CA ILE A 66 -4.76 -6.20 -3.72
C ILE A 66 -4.59 -6.03 -5.23
N PHE A 67 -4.16 -7.08 -5.91
CA PHE A 67 -4.05 -7.13 -7.36
C PHE A 67 -5.01 -8.17 -7.93
N VAL A 68 -5.74 -7.77 -8.95
CA VAL A 68 -6.66 -8.64 -9.72
C VAL A 68 -6.20 -8.72 -11.16
N ILE A 69 -6.18 -9.94 -11.69
CA ILE A 69 -5.64 -10.24 -13.01
C ILE A 69 -6.64 -11.11 -13.75
N TYR A 70 -7.14 -10.63 -14.89
CA TYR A 70 -8.01 -11.46 -15.73
C TYR A 70 -7.21 -12.61 -16.34
N LYS A 71 -7.80 -13.80 -16.45
CA LYS A 71 -7.13 -14.96 -17.05
C LYS A 71 -6.62 -14.64 -18.46
N GLY A 72 -5.31 -14.75 -18.67
CA GLY A 72 -4.66 -14.49 -19.96
C GLY A 72 -4.35 -13.02 -20.24
N ALA A 73 -4.59 -12.11 -19.29
CA ALA A 73 -4.20 -10.71 -19.42
C ALA A 73 -2.80 -10.45 -18.82
N ASP A 74 -2.00 -9.65 -19.52
CA ASP A 74 -0.64 -9.26 -19.08
C ASP A 74 -0.63 -7.96 -18.25
N THR A 75 -1.80 -7.45 -17.86
CA THR A 75 -1.94 -6.26 -17.03
C THR A 75 -2.73 -6.58 -15.77
N ALA A 76 -2.08 -6.43 -14.61
CA ALA A 76 -2.76 -6.47 -13.33
C ALA A 76 -3.49 -5.15 -13.07
N PHE A 77 -4.54 -5.21 -12.24
CA PHE A 77 -5.19 -4.03 -11.71
C PHE A 77 -5.10 -4.04 -10.19
N GLU A 78 -4.75 -2.89 -9.63
CA GLU A 78 -4.72 -2.64 -8.20
C GLU A 78 -6.12 -2.27 -7.71
N LEU A 79 -6.53 -2.89 -6.62
CA LEU A 79 -7.74 -2.60 -5.88
C LEU A 79 -7.39 -1.93 -4.55
N THR A 80 -8.15 -0.90 -4.20
CA THR A 80 -8.07 -0.24 -2.89
C THR A 80 -9.45 -0.03 -2.32
N LEU A 81 -9.58 -0.09 -1.00
CA LEU A 81 -10.80 0.23 -0.29
C LEU A 81 -10.45 1.22 0.81
N ASN A 82 -10.91 2.45 0.66
CA ASN A 82 -10.58 3.55 1.56
C ASN A 82 -11.67 4.61 1.59
N TYR A 83 -11.59 5.47 2.60
CA TYR A 83 -12.45 6.62 2.76
C TYR A 83 -12.00 7.75 1.84
N GLN A 84 -12.77 8.01 0.78
CA GLN A 84 -12.49 9.12 -0.12
C GLN A 84 -13.15 10.39 0.42
N SER A 85 -12.40 11.50 0.40
CA SER A 85 -13.00 12.80 0.67
C SER A 85 -13.93 13.15 -0.49
N SER A 86 -15.18 13.52 -0.20
CA SER A 86 -16.15 13.99 -1.18
C SER A 86 -15.81 15.35 -1.79
N VAL A 87 -14.70 15.98 -1.35
CA VAL A 87 -14.26 17.27 -1.88
C VAL A 87 -13.47 17.04 -3.17
N PRO A 88 -13.99 17.40 -4.35
CA PRO A 88 -13.17 17.44 -5.55
C PRO A 88 -12.02 18.42 -5.31
N TYR A 89 -10.77 17.98 -5.54
CA TYR A 89 -9.61 18.86 -5.51
C TYR A 89 -9.74 19.87 -6.65
N THR A 90 -10.37 21.02 -6.38
CA THR A 90 -10.43 22.12 -7.33
C THR A 90 -9.08 22.85 -7.36
N TYR A 91 -8.81 23.52 -8.48
CA TYR A 91 -7.63 24.36 -8.63
C TYR A 91 -7.53 25.42 -7.50
N GLU A 92 -8.66 26.00 -7.11
CA GLU A 92 -8.75 26.96 -6.00
C GLU A 92 -8.39 26.36 -4.65
N PHE A 93 -8.78 25.12 -4.37
CA PHE A 93 -8.39 24.43 -3.13
C PHE A 93 -6.87 24.22 -3.08
N THR A 94 -6.28 23.84 -4.21
CA THR A 94 -4.83 23.62 -4.34
C THR A 94 -4.03 24.92 -4.15
N GLN A 95 -4.51 26.03 -4.72
CA GLN A 95 -3.89 27.34 -4.52
C GLN A 95 -3.98 27.79 -3.06
N ARG A 96 -5.16 27.65 -2.42
CA ARG A 96 -5.34 28.02 -1.00
C ARG A 96 -4.47 27.21 -0.03
N VAL A 97 -4.13 25.96 -0.36
CA VAL A 97 -3.20 25.13 0.42
C VAL A 97 -1.75 25.57 0.21
N ARG A 98 -1.37 25.98 -1.01
CA ARG A 98 -0.02 26.52 -1.27
C ARG A 98 0.24 27.84 -0.56
N ASP A 99 -0.77 28.70 -0.46
CA ASP A 99 -0.61 30.07 0.01
C ASP A 99 -0.62 30.23 1.54
N LYS A 100 -0.85 29.17 2.33
CA LYS A 100 -0.95 29.26 3.80
C LYS A 100 -0.03 28.28 4.53
N THR A 101 0.78 28.81 5.45
CA THR A 101 1.70 28.10 6.35
C THR A 101 1.02 27.34 7.53
N HIS A 102 -0.14 26.67 7.28
CA HIS A 102 -0.97 25.82 8.19
C HIS A 102 -1.91 26.60 9.15
N VAL A 103 -3.16 26.20 9.53
CA VAL A 103 -4.11 25.09 9.21
C VAL A 103 -5.54 25.61 9.48
N ILE A 104 -6.54 25.10 8.73
CA ILE A 104 -7.97 25.27 9.04
C ILE A 104 -8.36 24.31 10.17
N HIS A 105 -8.85 24.87 11.28
CA HIS A 105 -9.49 24.13 12.36
C HIS A 105 -10.86 23.58 11.92
N THR A 106 -11.13 22.33 12.31
CA THR A 106 -12.43 21.64 12.30
C THR A 106 -12.99 21.30 10.92
N ILE A 107 -12.64 20.10 10.47
CA ILE A 107 -13.48 19.34 9.55
C ILE A 107 -14.27 18.35 10.40
N SER A 108 -15.23 18.84 11.19
CA SER A 108 -16.23 17.94 11.75
C SER A 108 -17.19 17.55 10.62
N THR A 109 -17.39 16.25 10.46
CA THR A 109 -18.33 15.59 9.53
C THR A 109 -18.13 15.86 8.03
N ARG A 110 -16.93 15.60 7.49
CA ARG A 110 -16.85 15.23 6.06
C ARG A 110 -17.35 13.80 5.93
N GLN A 111 -18.49 13.61 5.27
CA GLN A 111 -18.92 12.28 4.80
C GLN A 111 -17.88 11.78 3.80
N THR A 112 -16.91 11.03 4.30
CA THR A 112 -16.03 10.26 3.45
C THR A 112 -16.81 9.07 2.94
N ALA A 113 -17.15 9.05 1.66
CA ALA A 113 -17.78 7.88 1.07
C ALA A 113 -16.74 6.77 0.98
N LEU A 114 -16.98 5.66 1.69
CA LEU A 114 -16.17 4.46 1.54
C LEU A 114 -16.23 4.02 0.08
N SER A 115 -15.09 3.87 -0.57
CA SER A 115 -15.04 3.62 -2.01
C SER A 115 -14.09 2.48 -2.33
N LEU A 116 -14.49 1.66 -3.30
CA LEU A 116 -13.64 0.65 -3.93
C LEU A 116 -12.98 1.27 -5.17
N GLY A 117 -11.69 1.51 -5.09
CA GLY A 117 -10.87 2.02 -6.18
C GLY A 117 -10.26 0.89 -7.03
N LEU A 118 -10.14 1.13 -8.33
CA LEU A 118 -9.53 0.24 -9.31
C LEU A 118 -8.61 1.03 -10.24
N LYS A 119 -7.36 0.61 -10.39
CA LYS A 119 -6.39 1.22 -11.32
C LYS A 119 -5.56 0.15 -12.01
N ALA A 120 -5.33 0.28 -13.30
CA ALA A 120 -4.40 -0.62 -14.00
C ALA A 120 -2.97 -0.38 -13.51
N TYR A 121 -2.25 -1.44 -13.17
CA TYR A 121 -0.90 -1.39 -12.61
C TYR A 121 0.14 -1.15 -13.71
N ARG A 122 0.18 0.11 -14.17
CA ARG A 122 1.06 0.63 -15.21
C ARG A 122 1.13 2.16 -15.13
N THR A 123 2.10 2.75 -15.80
CA THR A 123 2.28 4.20 -15.87
C THR A 123 1.07 4.90 -16.53
N GLY A 124 0.73 6.10 -16.04
CA GLY A 124 -0.22 7.01 -16.70
C GLY A 124 -1.71 6.69 -16.49
N THR A 125 -2.05 5.69 -15.68
CA THR A 125 -3.45 5.29 -15.46
C THR A 125 -4.08 6.01 -14.28
N LYS A 126 -5.40 6.21 -14.36
CA LYS A 126 -6.20 6.88 -13.33
C LYS A 126 -7.04 5.88 -12.55
N TRP A 127 -7.23 6.18 -11.26
CA TRP A 127 -8.17 5.45 -10.41
C TRP A 127 -9.60 5.62 -10.91
N PHE A 128 -10.35 4.53 -10.90
CA PHE A 128 -11.79 4.49 -11.02
C PHE A 128 -12.36 4.12 -9.66
N TYR A 129 -13.38 4.83 -9.17
CA TYR A 129 -13.93 4.59 -7.83
C TYR A 129 -15.40 4.19 -7.89
N ILE A 130 -15.75 3.17 -7.11
CA ILE A 130 -17.12 2.71 -6.88
C ILE A 130 -17.47 3.06 -5.43
N PRO A 131 -18.36 4.03 -5.19
CA PRO A 131 -18.84 4.32 -3.84
C PRO A 131 -19.61 3.13 -3.27
N LEU A 132 -19.36 2.82 -2.00
CA LEU A 132 -20.03 1.76 -1.23
C LEU A 132 -21.07 2.32 -0.23
N GLY A 133 -21.26 3.64 -0.21
CA GLY A 133 -21.98 4.39 0.83
C GLY A 133 -23.51 4.31 0.82
N GLU A 134 -24.16 3.63 -0.13
CA GLU A 134 -25.62 3.57 -0.20
C GLU A 134 -26.05 2.16 -0.61
N SER A 135 -26.47 1.32 0.36
CA SER A 135 -27.37 0.13 0.34
C SER A 135 -27.51 -0.79 -0.90
N THR A 136 -26.73 -0.61 -1.97
CA THR A 136 -26.90 -1.18 -3.32
C THR A 136 -25.61 -1.79 -3.88
N ALA A 137 -24.46 -1.45 -3.28
CA ALA A 137 -23.17 -2.05 -3.62
C ALA A 137 -23.05 -3.42 -2.96
N THR A 138 -23.67 -4.44 -3.58
CA THR A 138 -23.41 -5.83 -3.22
C THR A 138 -22.05 -6.27 -3.78
N PRO A 139 -21.44 -7.32 -3.22
CA PRO A 139 -20.20 -7.85 -3.79
C PRO A 139 -20.32 -8.23 -5.27
N ALA A 140 -21.49 -8.72 -5.69
CA ALA A 140 -21.79 -9.06 -7.08
C ALA A 140 -21.88 -7.82 -7.98
N SER A 141 -22.59 -6.76 -7.55
CA SER A 141 -22.70 -5.54 -8.35
C SER A 141 -21.34 -4.82 -8.47
N ALA A 142 -20.52 -4.85 -7.42
CA ALA A 142 -19.15 -4.36 -7.45
C ALA A 142 -18.26 -5.18 -8.41
N ALA A 143 -18.34 -6.52 -8.37
CA ALA A 143 -17.60 -7.39 -9.28
C ALA A 143 -17.97 -7.15 -10.75
N CYS A 144 -19.26 -6.99 -11.07
CA CYS A 144 -19.69 -6.65 -12.44
C CYS A 144 -19.08 -5.34 -12.92
N LYS A 145 -19.16 -4.27 -12.11
CA LYS A 145 -18.56 -2.96 -12.45
C LYS A 145 -17.04 -3.06 -12.65
N ILE A 146 -16.34 -3.80 -11.78
CA ILE A 146 -14.90 -4.06 -11.94
C ILE A 146 -14.63 -4.77 -13.26
N ASN A 147 -15.39 -5.83 -13.56
CA ASN A 147 -15.23 -6.59 -14.78
C ASN A 147 -15.45 -5.72 -16.03
N GLU A 148 -16.52 -4.94 -16.07
CA GLU A 148 -16.81 -4.02 -17.18
C GLU A 148 -15.64 -3.04 -17.42
N VAL A 149 -15.17 -2.37 -16.36
CA VAL A 149 -14.08 -1.40 -16.45
C VAL A 149 -12.76 -2.06 -16.85
N MET A 150 -12.44 -3.23 -16.28
CA MET A 150 -11.23 -3.97 -16.63
C MET A 150 -11.26 -4.43 -18.09
N GLN A 151 -12.36 -5.02 -18.54
CA GLN A 151 -12.48 -5.51 -19.92
C GLN A 151 -12.43 -4.37 -20.94
N SER A 152 -13.01 -3.20 -20.64
CA SER A 152 -12.88 -2.00 -21.49
C SER A 152 -11.42 -1.55 -21.58
N ARG A 153 -10.76 -1.36 -20.44
CA ARG A 153 -9.38 -0.87 -20.39
C ARG A 153 -8.38 -1.86 -20.99
N LEU A 154 -8.57 -3.16 -20.80
CA LEU A 154 -7.71 -4.19 -21.39
C LEU A 154 -7.70 -4.14 -22.91
N LYS A 155 -8.82 -3.76 -23.56
CA LYS A 155 -8.89 -3.58 -25.02
C LYS A 155 -8.06 -2.40 -25.51
N GLU A 156 -7.82 -1.41 -24.66
CA GLU A 156 -7.06 -0.20 -24.99
C GLU A 156 -5.55 -0.39 -24.80
N TYR A 157 -5.12 -1.50 -24.21
CA TYR A 157 -3.73 -1.71 -23.83
C TYR A 157 -2.99 -2.60 -24.84
N SER A 158 -2.05 -1.99 -25.56
CA SER A 158 -1.19 -2.70 -26.53
C SER A 158 0.07 -3.34 -25.91
N PHE A 159 0.37 -3.01 -24.65
CA PHE A 159 1.57 -3.48 -23.94
C PHE A 159 1.22 -3.97 -22.55
N ALA A 160 1.99 -4.95 -22.07
CA ALA A 160 1.90 -5.49 -20.72
C ALA A 160 2.07 -4.40 -19.64
N GLY A 161 1.43 -4.63 -18.50
CA GLY A 161 1.60 -3.81 -17.31
C GLY A 161 2.87 -4.18 -16.53
N TRP A 162 3.00 -3.64 -15.33
CA TRP A 162 4.08 -4.03 -14.43
C TRP A 162 3.81 -5.41 -13.80
N SER A 163 4.88 -6.14 -13.53
CA SER A 163 4.82 -7.43 -12.83
C SER A 163 4.48 -7.23 -11.35
N VAL A 164 3.49 -7.96 -10.84
CA VAL A 164 3.17 -7.97 -9.41
C VAL A 164 4.21 -8.83 -8.67
N LYS A 165 4.93 -8.23 -7.71
CA LYS A 165 5.93 -8.89 -6.86
C LYS A 165 5.44 -8.90 -5.41
N PRO A 166 4.75 -9.97 -4.95
CA PRO A 166 3.95 -9.90 -3.73
C PRO A 166 4.74 -9.88 -2.42
N ASP A 167 5.92 -10.49 -2.38
CA ASP A 167 6.61 -10.78 -1.12
C ASP A 167 8.09 -10.38 -1.17
N ILE A 168 8.40 -9.23 -1.75
CA ILE A 168 9.78 -8.72 -1.84
C ILE A 168 9.90 -7.42 -1.05
N ALA A 169 10.85 -7.39 -0.12
CA ALA A 169 11.21 -6.17 0.61
C ALA A 169 11.95 -5.22 -0.33
N THR A 170 11.55 -3.95 -0.33
CA THR A 170 12.26 -2.88 -1.02
C THR A 170 13.14 -2.09 -0.06
N SER A 171 14.08 -1.32 -0.61
CA SER A 171 14.85 -0.31 0.14
C SER A 171 13.95 0.60 0.99
N ASP A 172 12.86 1.09 0.40
CA ASP A 172 11.92 1.97 1.10
C ASP A 172 11.22 1.26 2.26
N ASP A 173 10.91 -0.03 2.11
CA ASP A 173 10.33 -0.83 3.20
C ASP A 173 11.32 -0.95 4.36
N ILE A 174 12.60 -1.23 4.08
CA ILE A 174 13.64 -1.34 5.10
C ILE A 174 13.82 0.02 5.81
N ALA A 175 13.87 1.11 5.06
CA ALA A 175 13.96 2.46 5.62
C ALA A 175 12.75 2.78 6.51
N ALA A 176 11.53 2.48 6.07
CA ALA A 176 10.31 2.71 6.84
C ALA A 176 10.32 1.93 8.16
N VAL A 177 10.76 0.65 8.15
CA VAL A 177 10.89 -0.14 9.37
C VAL A 177 11.94 0.44 10.33
N ILE A 178 13.06 0.95 9.81
CA ILE A 178 14.09 1.62 10.63
C ILE A 178 13.55 2.89 11.27
N HIS A 179 12.86 3.74 10.51
CA HIS A 179 12.25 4.96 11.03
C HIS A 179 11.17 4.67 12.09
N TYR A 180 10.33 3.65 11.84
CA TYR A 180 9.36 3.16 12.83
C TYR A 180 10.05 2.63 14.10
N GLY A 181 11.14 1.89 13.93
CA GLY A 181 12.00 1.47 15.04
C GLY A 181 12.53 2.66 15.82
N ALA A 182 13.03 3.70 15.15
CA ALA A 182 13.54 4.90 15.82
C ALA A 182 12.45 5.57 16.68
N ALA A 183 11.23 5.68 16.15
CA ALA A 183 10.09 6.24 16.87
C ALA A 183 9.69 5.41 18.10
N LEU A 184 9.74 4.07 18.01
CA LEU A 184 9.38 3.19 19.12
C LEU A 184 10.46 3.07 20.20
N PHE A 185 11.73 2.97 19.80
CA PHE A 185 12.85 2.74 20.71
C PHE A 185 13.42 4.04 21.29
N GLY A 186 13.08 5.18 20.70
CA GLY A 186 13.44 6.50 21.20
C GLY A 186 14.83 6.98 20.79
N LEU A 187 15.14 8.19 21.23
CA LEU A 187 16.38 8.91 20.94
C LEU A 187 17.61 8.16 21.48
N GLY A 188 18.70 8.16 20.72
CA GLY A 188 19.94 7.48 21.07
C GLY A 188 19.91 5.96 20.86
N SER A 189 18.78 5.39 20.43
CA SER A 189 18.71 3.98 20.03
C SER A 189 19.50 3.72 18.74
N ARG A 190 19.82 2.45 18.46
CA ARG A 190 20.49 2.06 17.22
C ARG A 190 19.66 2.45 15.99
N PHE A 191 18.33 2.30 16.07
CA PHE A 191 17.43 2.73 15.00
C PHE A 191 17.43 4.24 14.82
N ASP A 192 17.46 5.04 15.89
CA ASP A 192 17.56 6.50 15.80
C ASP A 192 18.82 6.95 15.05
N TYR A 193 19.96 6.33 15.35
CA TYR A 193 21.22 6.63 14.65
C TYR A 193 21.16 6.31 13.15
N ILE A 194 20.67 5.13 12.78
CA ILE A 194 20.54 4.72 11.37
C ILE A 194 19.51 5.59 10.65
N SER A 195 18.37 5.87 11.30
CA SER A 195 17.30 6.73 10.80
C SER A 195 17.83 8.13 10.45
N LYS A 196 18.59 8.75 11.36
CA LYS A 196 19.24 10.06 11.10
C LYS A 196 20.16 10.00 9.90
N LYS A 197 20.98 8.96 9.76
CA LYS A 197 21.83 8.79 8.56
C LYS A 197 21.05 8.60 7.27
N LEU A 198 19.95 7.85 7.29
CA LEU A 198 19.07 7.72 6.12
C LEU A 198 18.43 9.06 5.72
N LEU A 199 18.09 9.91 6.70
CA LEU A 199 17.51 11.23 6.46
C LEU A 199 18.55 12.26 5.98
N GLU A 200 19.80 12.18 6.45
CA GLU A 200 20.91 13.00 5.96
C GLU A 200 21.26 12.70 4.49
N LEU A 201 21.00 11.47 4.03
CA LEU A 201 21.29 11.06 2.67
C LEU A 201 20.19 11.53 1.72
N ILE A 202 20.49 12.56 0.93
CA ILE A 202 19.62 13.07 -0.14
C ILE A 202 19.30 11.97 -1.15
N ILE A 203 20.28 11.11 -1.48
CA ILE A 203 20.14 9.98 -2.41
C ILE A 203 20.99 8.80 -1.89
N TYR A 204 20.37 7.63 -1.79
CA TYR A 204 21.04 6.34 -1.66
C TYR A 204 20.59 5.41 -2.80
N GLN A 205 21.45 4.47 -3.20
CA GLN A 205 21.19 3.57 -4.32
C GLN A 205 20.35 2.37 -3.87
N ASP A 206 20.69 1.79 -2.72
CA ASP A 206 20.00 0.63 -2.16
C ASP A 206 20.25 0.53 -0.65
N ILE A 207 19.42 -0.24 0.03
CA ILE A 207 19.52 -0.63 1.43
C ILE A 207 19.37 -2.13 1.48
N GLU A 208 20.41 -2.81 1.96
CA GLU A 208 20.42 -4.26 2.09
C GLU A 208 20.45 -4.66 3.55
N LEU A 209 19.69 -5.69 3.88
CA LEU A 209 19.72 -6.35 5.18
C LEU A 209 20.52 -7.64 5.04
N THR A 210 21.56 -7.79 5.87
CA THR A 210 22.29 -9.05 6.03
C THR A 210 21.90 -9.71 7.35
N ASN A 211 22.53 -10.85 7.66
CA ASN A 211 22.24 -11.61 8.87
C ASN A 211 22.54 -10.85 10.17
N ASN A 212 23.35 -9.79 10.14
CA ASN A 212 23.73 -9.03 11.33
C ASN A 212 23.92 -7.52 11.08
N ALA A 213 23.63 -7.00 9.88
CA ALA A 213 23.84 -5.59 9.59
C ALA A 213 22.83 -5.01 8.59
N VAL A 214 22.73 -3.69 8.60
CA VAL A 214 22.09 -2.88 7.55
C VAL A 214 23.20 -2.21 6.76
N HIS A 215 23.18 -2.39 5.44
CA HIS A 215 24.12 -1.78 4.51
C HIS A 215 23.37 -0.73 3.67
N ILE A 216 23.78 0.52 3.79
CA ILE A 216 23.29 1.61 2.95
C ILE A 216 24.27 1.80 1.81
N LYS A 217 23.89 1.38 0.60
CA LYS A 217 24.68 1.55 -0.62
C LYS A 217 24.46 2.94 -1.19
N ARG A 218 25.56 3.62 -1.50
CA ARG A 218 25.56 4.90 -2.21
C ARG A 218 25.93 4.65 -3.68
N SER A 219 25.98 5.72 -4.48
CA SER A 219 26.51 5.65 -5.85
C SER A 219 27.88 4.96 -5.88
N LEU A 220 28.21 4.32 -7.00
CA LEU A 220 29.46 3.58 -7.25
C LEU A 220 30.76 4.28 -6.79
N TYR A 221 30.76 5.61 -6.70
CA TYR A 221 31.92 6.43 -6.32
C TYR A 221 31.99 6.80 -4.83
N LEU A 222 31.04 6.38 -4.00
CA LEU A 222 30.96 6.72 -2.58
C LEU A 222 30.90 5.47 -1.73
N SER A 223 31.72 5.42 -0.68
CA SER A 223 31.64 4.36 0.32
C SER A 223 30.25 4.34 0.96
N GLY A 224 29.66 3.14 1.04
CA GLY A 224 28.41 2.93 1.76
C GLY A 224 28.59 3.03 3.28
N TYR A 225 27.51 2.81 4.00
CA TYR A 225 27.53 2.72 5.46
C TYR A 225 27.07 1.33 5.89
N GLU A 226 27.73 0.79 6.91
CA GLU A 226 27.37 -0.48 7.52
C GLU A 226 27.05 -0.26 8.99
N PHE A 227 25.91 -0.78 9.44
CA PHE A 227 25.49 -0.72 10.84
C PHE A 227 25.16 -2.11 11.33
N TYR A 228 26.02 -2.63 12.22
CA TYR A 228 25.76 -3.89 12.90
C TYR A 228 24.55 -3.80 13.82
N LEU A 229 23.72 -4.83 13.80
CA LEU A 229 22.52 -4.99 14.60
C LEU A 229 22.69 -6.16 15.55
N ASP A 230 22.27 -5.98 16.80
CA ASP A 230 22.08 -7.11 17.70
C ASP A 230 20.84 -7.94 17.29
N ILE A 231 20.67 -9.09 17.95
CA ILE A 231 19.57 -10.02 17.71
C ILE A 231 18.21 -9.34 17.91
N LYS A 232 18.09 -8.42 18.88
CA LYS A 232 16.83 -7.73 19.20
C LYS A 232 16.41 -6.81 18.06
N HIS A 233 17.33 -6.00 17.53
CA HIS A 233 17.06 -5.09 16.42
C HIS A 233 16.80 -5.86 15.12
N LEU A 234 17.56 -6.92 14.86
CA LEU A 234 17.33 -7.75 13.68
C LEU A 234 15.96 -8.45 13.72
N SER A 235 15.60 -9.02 14.87
CA SER A 235 14.28 -9.65 15.08
C SER A 235 13.14 -8.65 14.87
N PHE A 236 13.32 -7.41 15.36
CA PHE A 236 12.38 -6.33 15.10
C PHE A 236 12.21 -6.05 13.61
N ILE A 237 13.30 -5.91 12.83
CA ILE A 237 13.20 -5.66 11.39
C ILE A 237 12.49 -6.83 10.68
N LYS A 238 12.92 -8.06 10.95
CA LYS A 238 12.37 -9.28 10.33
C LYS A 238 10.89 -9.51 10.65
N LYS A 239 10.38 -8.99 11.77
CA LYS A 239 8.96 -9.04 12.11
C LYS A 239 8.09 -8.25 11.12
N TYR A 240 8.62 -7.16 10.55
CA TYR A 240 7.85 -6.25 9.71
C TYR A 240 8.08 -6.44 8.22
N LEU A 241 9.24 -6.99 7.81
CA LEU A 241 9.55 -7.24 6.40
C LEU A 241 9.04 -8.61 5.91
N PRO A 242 8.79 -8.78 4.60
CA PRO A 242 8.57 -10.08 4.00
C PRO A 242 9.71 -11.07 4.35
N PRO A 243 9.41 -12.36 4.54
CA PRO A 243 10.45 -13.38 4.69
C PRO A 243 11.31 -13.41 3.41
N GLN A 244 12.63 -13.31 3.58
CA GLN A 244 13.63 -13.46 2.52
C GLN A 244 14.00 -14.92 2.30
#